data_AF-A0A2T0MXS3-F1
#
_entry.id   AF-A0A2T0MXS3-F1
#
_cell.length_a   1.000
_cell.length_b   1.000
_cell.length_c   1.000
_cell.angle_alpha   90.00
_cell.angle_beta   90.00
_cell.angle_gamma   90.00
#
_symmetry.space_group_name_H-M   'P 1'
#
loop_
_entity.id
_entity.type
_entity.pdbx_description
1 polymer ?
#
loop_
_entity_poly.entity_id
_entity_poly.type
_entity_poly.pdbx_seq_one_letter_code
_entity_poly.pdbx_strand_id
1 'polypeptide(L)' 'MDLLAEGVELSHADLALLAELAKGVTVDRVGRRLDISGRTVRRRLRGICDRIGVATAIEAVAWAARRQLI' A
#
# COMPACT_ATOMS: atom_id res chain seq x y z
N MET A 1 -6.95 -15.10 18.14
CA MET A 1 -5.58 -15.65 18.01
C MET A 1 -5.31 -15.70 16.51
N ASP A 2 -4.54 -14.72 16.04
CA ASP A 2 -4.41 -14.32 14.63
C ASP A 2 -3.44 -15.27 13.91
N LEU A 3 -3.96 -16.13 13.03
CA LEU A 3 -3.23 -17.25 12.40
C LEU A 3 -3.03 -17.07 10.87
N LEU A 4 -3.16 -15.86 10.31
CA LEU A 4 -3.12 -15.66 8.85
C LEU A 4 -2.04 -14.69 8.35
N ALA A 5 -1.03 -14.36 9.15
CA ALA A 5 0.03 -13.43 8.74
C ALA A 5 1.43 -14.08 8.67
N GLU A 6 1.52 -15.35 8.28
CA GLU A 6 2.79 -15.94 7.88
C GLU A 6 3.26 -15.29 6.57
N GLY A 7 4.20 -14.34 6.68
CA GLY A 7 5.20 -14.06 5.65
C GLY A 7 4.81 -13.21 4.43
N VAL A 8 3.74 -12.41 4.46
CA VAL A 8 3.46 -11.49 3.33
C VAL A 8 4.46 -10.33 3.33
N GLU A 9 5.47 -10.42 2.47
CA GLU A 9 6.44 -9.36 2.24
C GLU A 9 6.00 -8.45 1.08
N LEU A 10 5.79 -7.17 1.36
CA LEU A 10 5.56 -6.16 0.32
C LEU A 10 6.89 -5.66 -0.23
N SER A 11 6.94 -5.39 -1.54
CA SER A 11 8.14 -4.80 -2.13
C SER A 11 8.40 -3.39 -1.58
N HIS A 12 9.65 -2.94 -1.61
CA HIS A 12 10.02 -1.56 -1.26
C HIS A 12 9.21 -0.51 -2.04
N ALA A 13 8.87 -0.79 -3.30
CA ALA A 13 8.05 0.09 -4.12
C ALA A 13 6.58 0.14 -3.65
N ASP A 14 6.05 -0.99 -3.17
CA ASP A 14 4.72 -1.05 -2.58
C ASP A 14 4.68 -0.30 -1.23
N LEU A 15 5.70 -0.47 -0.40
CA LEU A 15 5.86 0.27 0.86
C LEU A 15 6.01 1.78 0.62
N ALA A 16 6.83 2.20 -0.35
CA ALA A 16 6.96 3.61 -0.71
C ALA A 16 5.63 4.22 -1.16
N LEU A 17 4.83 3.47 -1.92
CA LEU A 17 3.49 3.89 -2.32
C LEU A 17 2.56 4.07 -1.11
N LEU A 18 2.55 3.13 -0.16
CA LEU A 18 1.76 3.22 1.06
C LEU A 18 2.23 4.37 1.97
N ALA A 19 3.54 4.59 2.10
CA ALA A 19 4.11 5.70 2.85
C ALA A 19 3.72 7.05 2.26
N GLU A 20 3.66 7.17 0.93
CA GLU A 20 3.14 8.38 0.29
C GLU A 20 1.66 8.59 0.59
N LEU A 21 0.84 7.55 0.53
CA LEU A 21 -0.59 7.65 0.87
C LEU A 21 -0.83 7.98 2.35
N ALA A 22 0.02 7.49 3.26
CA ALA A 22 -0.06 7.80 4.69
C ALA A 22 0.07 9.31 4.98
N LYS A 23 0.70 10.07 4.08
CA LYS A 23 0.78 11.54 4.14
C LYS A 23 -0.54 12.23 3.76
N GLY A 24 -1.60 11.48 3.46
CA GLY A 24 -2.92 12.01 3.10
C GLY A 24 -3.00 12.59 1.68
N VAL A 25 -2.04 12.28 0.81
CA VAL A 25 -2.07 12.76 -0.59
C VAL A 25 -2.90 11.86 -1.49
N THR A 26 -3.44 12.44 -2.56
CA THR A 26 -4.25 11.71 -3.55
C THR A 26 -3.41 10.75 -4.38
N VAL A 27 -4.07 9.70 -4.89
CA VAL A 27 -3.49 8.72 -5.83
C VAL A 27 -2.78 9.38 -7.02
N ASP A 28 -3.34 10.44 -7.59
CA ASP A 28 -2.72 11.13 -8.73
C ASP A 28 -1.45 11.89 -8.32
N ARG A 29 -1.41 12.43 -7.10
CA ARG A 29 -0.20 13.07 -6.56
C ARG A 29 0.88 12.05 -6.24
N VAL A 30 0.51 10.87 -5.71
CA VAL A 30 1.42 9.74 -5.55
C VAL A 30 2.00 9.31 -6.90
N GLY A 31 1.15 9.18 -7.92
CA GLY A 31 1.60 8.82 -9.27
C GLY A 31 2.66 9.77 -9.81
N ARG A 32 2.44 11.09 -9.70
CA ARG A 32 3.44 12.10 -10.10
C ARG A 32 4.76 11.99 -9.33
N ARG A 33 4.72 11.68 -8.03
CA ARG A 33 5.94 11.54 -7.21
C ARG A 33 6.73 10.27 -7.53
N LEU A 34 6.04 9.21 -7.94
CA LEU A 34 6.63 7.91 -8.26
C LEU A 34 6.86 7.70 -9.76
N ASP A 35 6.70 8.75 -10.57
CA ASP A 35 6.81 8.72 -12.04
C ASP A 35 5.95 7.62 -12.71
N ILE A 36 4.71 7.45 -12.23
CA ILE A 36 3.75 6.49 -12.77
C ILE A 36 2.34 7.08 -12.87
N SER A 37 1.53 6.58 -13.80
CA SER A 37 0.15 7.04 -13.95
C SER A 37 -0.72 6.66 -12.74
N GLY A 38 -1.76 7.45 -12.46
CA GLY A 38 -2.77 7.13 -11.43
C GLY A 38 -3.43 5.76 -11.66
N ARG A 39 -3.60 5.33 -12.92
CA ARG A 39 -4.06 3.98 -13.26
C ARG A 39 -3.10 2.89 -12.75
N THR A 40 -1.80 3.12 -12.84
CA THR A 40 -0.77 2.18 -12.33
C THR A 40 -0.77 2.16 -10.81
N VAL A 41 -0.94 3.30 -10.15
CA VAL A 41 -1.08 3.38 -8.68
C VAL A 41 -2.30 2.57 -8.22
N ARG A 42 -3.48 2.77 -8.83
CA ARG A 42 -4.70 2.01 -8.48
C ARG A 42 -4.53 0.51 -8.70
N ARG A 43 -3.87 0.10 -9.79
CA ARG A 43 -3.58 -1.31 -10.06
C ARG A 43 -2.64 -1.91 -9.02
N ARG A 44 -1.57 -1.20 -8.65
CA ARG A 44 -0.64 -1.63 -7.59
C ARG A 44 -1.35 -1.72 -6.25
N LEU A 45 -2.15 -0.73 -5.88
CA LEU A 45 -2.95 -0.75 -4.65
C LEU A 45 -3.87 -1.96 -4.57
N ARG A 46 -4.56 -2.31 -5.67
CA ARG A 46 -5.37 -3.53 -5.69
C ARG A 46 -4.52 -4.77 -5.43
N GLY A 47 -3.38 -4.91 -6.11
CA GLY A 47 -2.46 -6.03 -5.85
C GLY A 47 -1.92 -6.07 -4.42
N ILE A 48 -1.67 -4.91 -3.80
CA ILE A 48 -1.26 -4.82 -2.38
C ILE A 48 -2.40 -5.31 -1.48
N CYS A 49 -3.61 -4.78 -1.66
CA CYS A 49 -4.81 -5.16 -0.92
C CYS A 49 -5.07 -6.67 -1.00
N ASP A 50 -5.00 -7.24 -2.21
CA ASP A 50 -5.20 -8.67 -2.45
C ASP A 50 -4.14 -9.52 -1.72
N ARG A 51 -2.86 -9.10 -1.73
CA ARG A 51 -1.77 -9.84 -1.07
C ARG A 51 -1.88 -9.84 0.45
N ILE A 52 -2.27 -8.72 1.06
CA ILE A 52 -2.32 -8.58 2.53
C ILE A 52 -3.72 -8.87 3.11
N GLY A 53 -4.68 -9.22 2.24
CA GLY A 53 -6.04 -9.63 2.66
C GLY A 53 -6.90 -8.48 3.17
N VAL A 54 -6.77 -7.27 2.63
CA VAL A 54 -7.59 -6.09 3.02
C VAL A 54 -8.37 -5.53 1.82
N ALA A 55 -9.45 -4.81 2.07
CA ALA A 55 -10.36 -4.35 1.02
C ALA A 55 -10.00 -2.98 0.44
N THR A 56 -9.30 -2.14 1.21
CA THR A 56 -9.13 -0.72 0.89
C THR A 56 -7.69 -0.23 1.07
N ALA A 57 -7.36 0.86 0.39
CA ALA A 57 -6.04 1.49 0.50
C ALA A 57 -5.76 2.00 1.92
N ILE A 58 -6.78 2.49 2.64
CA ILE A 58 -6.59 2.96 4.02
C ILE A 58 -6.32 1.80 4.98
N GLU A 59 -6.95 0.64 4.78
CA GLU A 59 -6.62 -0.58 5.53
C GLU A 59 -5.21 -1.05 5.19
N ALA A 60 -4.77 -0.96 3.94
CA ALA A 60 -3.40 -1.31 3.54
C ALA A 60 -2.35 -0.40 4.20
N VAL A 61 -2.61 0.92 4.27
CA VAL A 61 -1.78 1.86 5.02
C VAL A 61 -1.74 1.49 6.51
N ALA A 62 -2.90 1.23 7.11
CA ALA A 62 -2.97 0.86 8.53
C ALA A 62 -2.29 -0.49 8.83
N TRP A 63 -2.33 -1.44 7.89
CA TRP A 63 -1.62 -2.72 7.98
C TRP A 63 -0.11 -2.52 8.03
N ALA A 64 0.44 -1.66 7.16
CA ALA A 64 1.87 -1.36 7.09
C ALA A 64 2.36 -0.58 8.31
N ALA A 65 1.60 0.44 8.76
CA ALA A 65 1.94 1.25 9.92
C ALA A 65 1.97 0.44 11.23
N ARG A 66 0.98 -0.45 11.45
CA ARG A 66 0.95 -1.33 12.64
C ARG A 66 2.14 -2.30 12.72
N ARG A 67 2.76 -2.58 11.58
CA ARG A 67 3.94 -3.44 11.45
C ARG A 67 5.25 -2.65 11.37
N GLN A 68 5.20 -1.32 11.53
CA GLN A 68 6.36 -0.43 11.45
C GLN A 68 7.14 -0.53 10.13
N LEU A 69 6.42 -0.80 9.03
CA LEU A 69 7.00 -0.86 7.69
C LEU A 69 7.05 0.51 6.99
N ILE A 70 6.27 1.47 7.47
CA ILE A 70 6.17 2.87 7.00
C ILE A 70 5.92 3.82 8.17
#